data_AF-A0A0F9YSF4-F1
#
_entry.id   AF-A0A0F9YSF4-F1
#
_cell.length_a   1.000
_cell.length_b   1.000
_cell.length_c   1.000
_cell.angle_alpha   90.00
_cell.angle_beta   90.00
_cell.angle_gamma   90.00
#
_symmetry.space_group_name_H-M   'P 1'
#
loop_
_entity.id
_entity.type
_entity.pdbx_description
1 polymer ?
#
loop_
_entity_poly.entity_id
_entity_poly.type
_entity_poly.pdbx_seq_one_letter_code
_entity_poly.pdbx_strand_id
1 'polypeptide(L)'
;MNFFINKNRFFSFFSLFCKSITLIFVIFFLSSCLHTVNVTSNTFADERSIPCGFRYGSTFFIKSAKKDDQLFSKEVSYKIENMLNSMGYSSVKDINEADYCLVFNFDMLGSKHTRDVLRQEPDKVATKKVYSCQGRRACDKNLEYEERIITPGEFFYVKEDYILYKKELFIEVYDSKLYRDTKKQEQLWGGYSSKSGESADLRSQIDYLLISAFKYFGRSTKRNLDICMNDKEVKAEKLRFGLL
;
A
#
# COMPACT_ATOMS: atom_id res chain seq x y z
N MET A 1 43.33 -60.82 -0.58
CA MET A 1 42.52 -60.06 -1.55
C MET A 1 42.00 -58.83 -0.80
N ASN A 2 42.76 -57.73 -0.81
CA ASN A 2 42.51 -56.55 0.04
C ASN A 2 41.87 -55.43 -0.79
N PHE A 3 40.62 -55.10 -0.48
CA PHE A 3 39.92 -53.95 -1.06
C PHE A 3 40.32 -52.67 -0.31
N PHE A 4 41.20 -51.87 -0.90
CA PHE A 4 41.50 -50.52 -0.43
C PHE A 4 40.39 -49.57 -0.89
N ILE A 5 39.45 -49.26 0.01
CA ILE A 5 38.43 -48.23 -0.22
C ILE A 5 39.06 -46.86 0.02
N ASN A 6 39.18 -46.08 -1.06
CA ASN A 6 39.84 -44.77 -1.09
C ASN A 6 38.96 -43.70 -0.40
N LYS A 7 39.22 -43.45 0.90
CA LYS A 7 38.51 -42.48 1.76
C LYS A 7 38.51 -41.04 1.23
N ASN A 8 39.44 -40.68 0.33
CA ASN A 8 39.60 -39.28 -0.13
C ASN A 8 38.51 -38.82 -1.12
N ARG A 9 37.73 -39.73 -1.73
CA ARG A 9 36.61 -39.33 -2.60
C ARG A 9 35.32 -39.03 -1.85
N PHE A 10 35.17 -39.48 -0.60
CA PHE A 10 33.95 -39.27 0.17
C PHE A 10 33.84 -37.86 0.75
N PHE A 11 34.99 -37.23 1.07
CA PHE A 11 35.02 -35.89 1.66
C PHE A 11 34.75 -34.75 0.66
N SER A 12 35.08 -34.91 -0.62
CA SER A 12 34.83 -33.84 -1.61
C SER A 12 33.34 -33.70 -1.96
N PHE A 13 32.58 -34.80 -1.88
CA PHE A 13 31.15 -34.82 -2.20
C PHE A 13 30.31 -34.08 -1.13
N PHE A 14 30.67 -34.22 0.15
CA PHE A 14 29.99 -33.53 1.25
C PHE A 14 30.19 -32.00 1.21
N SER A 15 31.35 -31.51 0.77
CA SER A 15 31.60 -30.06 0.70
C SER A 15 30.81 -29.37 -0.44
N LEU A 16 30.55 -30.07 -1.55
CA LEU A 16 29.73 -29.56 -2.65
C LEU A 16 28.24 -29.51 -2.27
N PHE A 17 27.74 -30.52 -1.55
CA PHE A 17 26.36 -30.55 -1.06
C PHE A 17 26.09 -29.42 -0.05
N CYS A 18 27.03 -29.15 0.86
CA CYS A 18 26.86 -28.09 1.86
C CYS A 18 26.82 -26.68 1.24
N LYS A 19 27.64 -26.42 0.20
CA LYS A 19 27.64 -25.14 -0.54
C LYS A 19 26.35 -24.91 -1.34
N SER A 20 25.75 -25.97 -1.86
CA SER A 20 24.51 -25.89 -2.63
C SER A 20 23.30 -25.59 -1.73
N ILE A 21 23.25 -26.17 -0.52
CA ILE A 21 22.18 -25.90 0.46
C ILE A 21 22.22 -24.45 0.95
N THR A 22 23.41 -23.88 1.19
CA THR A 22 23.53 -22.46 1.57
C THR A 22 23.04 -21.50 0.49
N LEU A 23 23.23 -21.82 -0.79
CA LEU A 23 22.78 -20.96 -1.90
C LEU A 23 21.25 -20.98 -2.03
N ILE A 24 20.62 -22.14 -1.83
CA ILE A 24 19.15 -22.30 -1.87
C ILE A 24 18.52 -21.53 -0.70
N PHE A 25 19.10 -21.60 0.50
CA PHE A 25 18.61 -20.83 1.65
C PHE A 25 18.66 -19.31 1.41
N VAL A 26 19.74 -18.80 0.81
CA VAL A 26 19.85 -17.37 0.44
C VAL A 26 18.79 -16.95 -0.58
N ILE A 27 18.45 -17.81 -1.55
CA ILE A 27 17.41 -17.51 -2.55
C ILE A 27 16.01 -17.48 -1.90
N PHE A 28 15.72 -18.38 -0.95
CA PHE A 28 14.44 -18.38 -0.22
C PHE A 28 14.26 -17.18 0.72
N PHE A 29 15.35 -16.62 1.27
CA PHE A 29 15.28 -15.39 2.07
C PHE A 29 15.08 -14.12 1.21
N LEU A 30 15.43 -14.16 -0.07
CA LEU A 30 15.28 -13.03 -0.98
C LEU A 30 13.88 -12.91 -1.60
N SER A 31 13.04 -13.96 -1.52
CA SER A 31 11.63 -13.93 -1.97
C SER A 31 10.67 -13.33 -0.95
N SER A 32 11.06 -12.24 -0.28
CA SER A 32 10.11 -11.45 0.51
C SER A 32 9.16 -10.76 -0.45
N CYS A 33 7.87 -11.10 -0.40
CA CYS A 33 6.85 -10.47 -1.23
C CYS A 33 6.90 -8.95 -1.02
N LEU A 34 7.32 -8.22 -2.05
CA LEU A 34 7.47 -6.78 -1.99
C LEU A 34 6.08 -6.16 -2.04
N HIS A 35 5.57 -5.66 -0.92
CA HIS A 35 4.30 -4.93 -0.93
C HIS A 35 4.51 -3.59 -1.64
N THR A 36 3.76 -3.37 -2.72
CA THR A 36 3.80 -2.14 -3.50
C THR A 36 2.52 -1.35 -3.33
N VAL A 37 2.67 -0.06 -3.05
CA VAL A 37 1.59 0.90 -2.88
C VAL A 37 1.52 1.77 -4.13
N ASN A 38 0.45 1.63 -4.90
CA ASN A 38 0.15 2.56 -5.99
C ASN A 38 -0.62 3.77 -5.45
N VAL A 39 -0.16 4.97 -5.81
CA VAL A 39 -0.80 6.26 -5.55
C VAL A 39 -0.84 7.05 -6.86
N THR A 40 -1.99 7.61 -7.18
CA THR A 40 -2.14 8.50 -8.33
C THR A 40 -1.88 9.94 -7.89
N SER A 41 -1.03 10.68 -8.60
CA SER A 41 -0.71 12.08 -8.30
C SER A 41 -0.94 12.98 -9.51
N ASN A 42 -1.34 14.22 -9.27
CA ASN A 42 -1.41 15.26 -10.29
C ASN A 42 -1.02 16.60 -9.66
N THR A 43 -0.17 17.38 -10.33
CA THR A 43 0.21 18.71 -9.85
C THR A 43 0.08 19.75 -10.96
N PHE A 44 -0.27 20.95 -10.54
CA PHE A 44 -0.31 22.16 -11.35
C PHE A 44 0.62 23.21 -10.72
N ALA A 45 1.33 23.96 -11.55
CA ALA A 45 2.19 25.07 -11.15
C ALA A 45 1.93 26.23 -12.11
N ASP A 46 1.83 27.45 -11.59
CA ASP A 46 1.91 28.63 -12.42
C ASP A 46 3.35 28.87 -12.85
N GLU A 47 3.69 28.35 -14.03
CA GLU A 47 5.04 28.43 -14.62
C GLU A 47 5.48 29.89 -14.86
N ARG A 48 4.58 30.88 -14.84
CA ARG A 48 4.95 32.31 -14.94
C ARG A 48 5.52 32.84 -13.63
N SER A 49 4.90 32.47 -12.51
CA SER A 49 5.28 32.94 -11.18
C SER A 49 6.38 32.09 -10.55
N ILE A 50 6.39 30.79 -10.81
CA ILE A 50 7.39 29.84 -10.28
C ILE A 50 7.98 28.93 -11.39
N PRO A 51 8.67 29.49 -12.40
CA PRO A 51 9.14 28.75 -13.58
C PRO A 51 10.05 27.56 -13.25
N CYS A 52 10.81 27.66 -12.16
CA CYS A 52 11.72 26.62 -11.69
C CYS A 52 11.31 26.05 -10.32
N GLY A 53 10.05 26.27 -9.91
CA GLY A 53 9.56 26.00 -8.55
C GLY A 53 9.85 27.15 -7.58
N PHE A 54 9.68 26.88 -6.29
CA PHE A 54 9.85 27.86 -5.22
C PHE A 54 11.33 28.16 -4.96
N ARG A 55 11.62 29.41 -4.59
CA ARG A 55 12.98 29.85 -4.25
C ARG A 55 13.51 29.06 -3.04
N TYR A 56 14.76 28.60 -3.13
CA TYR A 56 15.43 27.92 -2.03
C TYR A 56 15.52 28.81 -0.78
N GLY A 57 15.27 28.25 0.40
CA GLY A 57 15.25 28.99 1.67
C GLY A 57 13.97 29.78 1.92
N SER A 58 12.96 29.71 1.04
CA SER A 58 11.68 30.37 1.26
C SER A 58 10.91 29.81 2.45
N THR A 59 10.08 30.66 3.04
CA THR A 59 9.29 30.35 4.24
C THR A 59 7.83 30.04 3.91
N PHE A 60 7.28 29.04 4.59
CA PHE A 60 5.91 28.57 4.42
C PHE A 60 5.12 28.67 5.71
N PHE A 61 3.97 29.32 5.67
CA PHE A 61 2.94 29.20 6.71
C PHE A 61 1.99 28.06 6.32
N ILE A 62 1.82 27.08 7.20
CA ILE A 62 1.05 25.86 6.91
C ILE A 62 -0.27 25.89 7.68
N LYS A 63 -1.38 25.61 7.00
CA LYS A 63 -2.69 25.48 7.63
C LYS A 63 -3.55 24.38 7.02
N SER A 64 -4.38 23.77 7.86
CA SER A 64 -5.45 22.87 7.43
C SER A 64 -6.66 23.66 6.94
N ALA A 65 -7.28 23.21 5.85
CA ALA A 65 -8.57 23.74 5.38
C ALA A 65 -9.73 23.30 6.29
N LYS A 66 -9.60 22.14 6.97
CA LYS A 66 -10.60 21.66 7.94
C LYS A 66 -10.47 22.40 9.26
N LYS A 67 -11.61 22.82 9.82
CA LYS A 67 -11.71 23.50 11.13
C LYS A 67 -11.77 22.55 12.31
N ASP A 68 -12.24 21.31 12.12
CA ASP A 68 -12.72 20.47 13.22
C ASP A 68 -11.81 19.29 13.60
N ASP A 69 -10.84 18.91 12.76
CA ASP A 69 -9.95 17.75 13.01
C ASP A 69 -8.57 18.18 13.51
N GLN A 70 -8.51 18.69 14.75
CA GLN A 70 -7.29 19.30 15.25
C GLN A 70 -6.12 18.33 15.41
N LEU A 71 -6.35 17.07 15.79
CA LEU A 71 -5.23 16.17 16.09
C LEU A 71 -4.59 15.63 14.81
N PHE A 72 -5.39 15.08 13.90
CA PHE A 72 -4.84 14.51 12.68
C PHE A 72 -4.30 15.61 11.75
N SER A 73 -4.97 16.78 11.66
CA SER A 73 -4.41 17.91 10.92
C SER A 73 -3.08 18.42 11.51
N LYS A 74 -2.89 18.39 12.84
CA LYS A 74 -1.59 18.72 13.45
C LYS A 74 -0.50 17.73 13.04
N GLU A 75 -0.82 16.43 13.04
CA GLU A 75 0.11 15.39 12.57
C GLU A 75 0.49 15.60 11.10
N VAL A 76 -0.49 15.83 10.22
CA VAL A 76 -0.24 16.08 8.80
C VAL A 76 0.55 17.37 8.58
N SER A 77 0.24 18.45 9.32
CA SER A 77 1.01 19.69 9.29
C SER A 77 2.47 19.45 9.65
N TYR A 78 2.72 18.73 10.74
CA TYR A 78 4.08 18.40 11.17
C TYR A 78 4.84 17.57 10.12
N LYS A 79 4.17 16.61 9.48
CA LYS A 79 4.75 15.84 8.38
C LYS A 79 5.10 16.73 7.18
N ILE A 80 4.21 17.65 6.80
CA ILE A 80 4.45 18.64 5.74
C ILE A 80 5.66 19.54 6.09
N GLU A 81 5.76 20.01 7.33
CA GLU A 81 6.90 20.80 7.81
C GLU A 81 8.22 20.04 7.61
N ASN A 82 8.29 18.79 8.04
CA ASN A 82 9.48 17.96 7.86
C ASN A 82 9.82 17.75 6.38
N MET A 83 8.81 17.55 5.52
CA MET A 83 9.04 17.43 4.08
C MET A 83 9.61 18.72 3.48
N LEU A 84 9.06 19.88 3.82
CA LEU A 84 9.57 21.17 3.37
C LEU A 84 11.00 21.42 3.86
N ASN A 85 11.28 21.14 5.13
CA ASN A 85 12.62 21.27 5.71
C ASN A 85 13.65 20.40 4.98
N SER A 86 13.29 19.15 4.65
CA SER A 86 14.16 18.24 3.88
C SER A 86 14.46 18.73 2.45
N MET A 87 13.64 19.63 1.91
CA MET A 87 13.82 20.26 0.59
C MET A 87 14.53 21.63 0.67
N GLY A 88 14.93 22.07 1.87
CA GLY A 88 15.62 23.34 2.10
C GLY A 88 14.70 24.55 2.19
N TYR A 89 13.43 24.34 2.53
CA TYR A 89 12.48 25.39 2.91
C TYR A 89 12.38 25.47 4.44
N SER A 90 11.67 26.46 4.98
CA SER A 90 11.40 26.56 6.42
C SER A 90 9.93 26.85 6.69
N SER A 91 9.39 26.30 7.78
CA SER A 91 8.05 26.63 8.24
C SER A 91 8.06 27.77 9.24
N VAL A 92 7.06 28.65 9.17
CA VAL A 92 6.83 29.75 10.11
C VAL A 92 5.44 29.69 10.71
N LYS A 93 5.28 30.18 11.94
CA LYS A 93 4.00 30.15 12.67
C LYS A 93 3.09 31.33 12.37
N ASP A 94 3.65 32.45 11.92
CA ASP A 94 2.89 33.63 11.51
C ASP A 94 2.87 33.75 9.99
N ILE A 95 1.69 33.94 9.41
CA ILE A 95 1.50 34.23 7.99
C ILE A 95 2.19 35.53 7.56
N ASN A 96 2.47 36.46 8.47
CA ASN A 96 3.18 37.70 8.17
C ASN A 96 4.67 37.49 7.90
N GLU A 97 5.26 36.42 8.43
CA GLU A 97 6.66 36.05 8.24
C GLU A 97 6.88 35.13 7.03
N ALA A 98 5.78 34.63 6.44
CA ALA A 98 5.82 33.66 5.35
C ALA A 98 5.94 34.32 3.98
N ASP A 99 6.76 33.74 3.11
CA ASP A 99 6.72 33.99 1.66
C ASP A 99 5.44 33.37 1.07
N TYR A 100 5.12 32.15 1.49
CA TYR A 100 4.05 31.33 0.90
C TYR A 100 3.09 30.74 1.94
N CYS A 101 1.83 30.60 1.57
CA CYS A 101 0.79 30.03 2.43
C CYS A 101 0.38 28.68 1.84
N LEU A 102 0.73 27.60 2.55
CA LEU A 102 0.40 26.24 2.17
C LEU A 102 -0.86 25.81 2.91
N VAL A 103 -1.90 25.50 2.14
CA VAL A 103 -3.18 24.99 2.63
C VAL A 103 -3.31 23.54 2.23
N PHE A 104 -3.66 22.67 3.18
CA PHE A 104 -3.91 21.27 2.86
C PHE A 104 -5.30 20.83 3.32
N ASN A 105 -5.87 19.87 2.58
CA ASN A 105 -7.10 19.19 2.92
C ASN A 105 -6.94 17.70 2.59
N PHE A 106 -7.66 16.86 3.31
CA PHE A 106 -7.71 15.44 3.03
C PHE A 106 -9.14 14.94 3.16
N ASP A 107 -9.50 13.94 2.36
CA ASP A 107 -10.83 13.36 2.38
C ASP A 107 -10.79 11.85 2.16
N MET A 108 -11.89 11.19 2.50
CA MET A 108 -12.06 9.76 2.31
C MET A 108 -13.51 9.45 1.93
N LEU A 109 -13.70 9.02 0.68
CA LEU A 109 -15.00 8.66 0.15
C LEU A 109 -15.14 7.14 0.04
N GLY A 110 -16.12 6.57 0.75
CA GLY A 110 -16.47 5.15 0.66
C GLY A 110 -17.47 4.87 -0.47
N SER A 111 -17.22 3.82 -1.26
CA SER A 111 -18.14 3.33 -2.29
C SER A 111 -18.36 1.84 -2.12
N LYS A 112 -19.61 1.37 -2.25
CA LYS A 112 -19.96 -0.05 -2.14
C LYS A 112 -19.70 -0.76 -3.47
N HIS A 113 -19.08 -1.92 -3.40
CA HIS A 113 -18.77 -2.79 -4.55
C HIS A 113 -19.15 -4.23 -4.20
N THR A 114 -19.25 -5.07 -5.22
CA THR A 114 -19.52 -6.50 -5.07
C THR A 114 -18.44 -7.30 -5.79
N ARG A 115 -18.00 -8.41 -5.19
CA ARG A 115 -17.07 -9.36 -5.82
C ARG A 115 -17.55 -10.78 -5.66
N ASP A 116 -17.25 -11.62 -6.63
CA ASP A 116 -17.49 -13.05 -6.54
C ASP A 116 -16.34 -13.70 -5.76
N VAL A 117 -16.65 -14.33 -4.64
CA VAL A 117 -15.69 -15.05 -3.80
C VAL A 117 -15.95 -16.53 -3.93
N LEU A 118 -14.92 -17.28 -4.30
CA LEU A 118 -14.96 -18.73 -4.34
C LEU A 118 -15.07 -19.28 -2.90
N ARG A 119 -16.13 -20.03 -2.62
CA ARG A 119 -16.34 -20.73 -1.36
C ARG A 119 -16.38 -22.22 -1.62
N GLN A 120 -15.86 -22.98 -0.67
CA GLN A 120 -15.90 -24.44 -0.70
C GLN A 120 -17.00 -24.89 0.26
N GLU A 121 -17.95 -25.69 -0.21
CA GLU A 121 -18.81 -26.45 0.70
C GLU A 121 -17.98 -27.53 1.39
N PRO A 122 -18.20 -27.80 2.68
CA PRO A 122 -17.56 -28.95 3.32
C PRO A 122 -18.00 -30.26 2.67
N ASP A 123 -17.12 -31.26 2.71
CA ASP A 123 -17.43 -32.61 2.23
C ASP A 123 -18.70 -33.15 2.90
N LYS A 124 -19.54 -33.85 2.13
CA LYS A 124 -20.80 -34.42 2.62
C LYS A 124 -20.62 -35.90 2.88
N VAL A 125 -20.97 -36.37 4.07
CA VAL A 125 -21.02 -37.80 4.38
C VAL A 125 -22.38 -38.33 3.93
N ALA A 126 -22.38 -39.25 2.98
CA ALA A 126 -23.58 -39.96 2.54
C ALA A 126 -23.51 -41.43 2.97
N THR A 127 -24.66 -42.01 3.29
CA THR A 127 -24.77 -43.43 3.60
C THR A 127 -25.33 -44.16 2.40
N LYS A 128 -24.61 -45.18 1.92
CA LYS A 128 -25.06 -46.06 0.83
C LYS A 128 -25.29 -47.46 1.38
N LYS A 129 -26.46 -48.03 1.10
CA LYS A 129 -26.72 -49.45 1.35
C LYS A 129 -25.95 -50.29 0.34
N VAL A 130 -25.14 -51.22 0.82
CA VAL A 130 -24.39 -52.16 -0.02
C VAL A 130 -24.89 -53.57 0.25
N TYR A 131 -25.12 -54.32 -0.83
CA TYR A 131 -25.50 -55.73 -0.76
C TYR A 131 -24.24 -56.59 -0.93
N SER A 132 -23.98 -57.48 0.02
CA SER A 132 -22.87 -58.41 -0.11
C SER A 132 -23.19 -59.51 -1.14
N CYS A 133 -22.32 -59.70 -2.12
CA CYS A 133 -22.41 -60.82 -3.07
C CYS A 133 -21.18 -61.72 -2.86
N GLN A 134 -21.34 -62.82 -2.14
CA GLN A 134 -20.28 -63.83 -2.02
C GLN A 134 -20.32 -64.78 -3.23
N GLY A 135 -19.47 -64.53 -4.22
CA GLY A 135 -19.29 -65.41 -5.38
C GLY A 135 -20.34 -65.27 -6.50
N ARG A 136 -20.13 -65.97 -7.62
CA ARG A 136 -20.87 -65.78 -8.90
C ARG A 136 -22.36 -66.18 -8.88
N ARG A 137 -22.95 -66.54 -7.74
CA ARG A 137 -24.34 -67.04 -7.69
C ARG A 137 -25.04 -66.56 -6.42
N ALA A 138 -25.96 -65.62 -6.60
CA ALA A 138 -26.88 -65.02 -5.62
C ALA A 138 -26.28 -63.98 -4.66
N CYS A 139 -26.72 -62.73 -4.81
CA CYS A 139 -26.58 -61.71 -3.78
C CYS A 139 -27.67 -61.93 -2.73
N ASP A 140 -27.30 -62.07 -1.46
CA ASP A 140 -28.26 -62.18 -0.38
C ASP A 140 -28.84 -60.80 -0.08
N LYS A 141 -30.14 -60.63 -0.34
CA LYS A 141 -30.86 -59.38 -0.08
C LYS A 141 -31.05 -59.10 1.41
N ASN A 142 -30.78 -60.08 2.28
CA ASN A 142 -30.96 -59.95 3.72
C ASN A 142 -29.70 -59.47 4.47
N LEU A 143 -28.55 -59.41 3.79
CA LEU A 143 -27.29 -58.85 4.31
C LEU A 143 -27.11 -57.41 3.81
N GLU A 144 -27.87 -56.50 4.42
CA GLU A 144 -27.70 -55.05 4.23
C GLU A 144 -26.72 -54.50 5.27
N TYR A 145 -25.65 -53.83 4.82
CA TYR A 145 -24.87 -52.97 5.70
C TYR A 145 -24.76 -51.56 5.11
N GLU A 146 -24.63 -50.58 6.00
CA GLU A 146 -24.49 -49.18 5.66
C GLU A 146 -23.01 -48.83 5.49
N GLU A 147 -22.62 -48.42 4.29
CA GLU A 147 -21.31 -47.86 4.02
C GLU A 147 -21.38 -46.33 4.03
N ARG A 148 -20.47 -45.69 4.75
CA ARG A 148 -20.30 -44.23 4.70
C ARG A 148 -19.35 -43.87 3.57
N ILE A 149 -19.84 -43.09 2.61
CA ILE A 149 -19.02 -42.50 1.56
C ILE A 149 -18.88 -41.00 1.81
N ILE A 150 -17.70 -40.46 1.51
CA ILE A 150 -17.43 -39.02 1.57
C ILE A 150 -17.54 -38.48 0.15
N THR A 151 -18.49 -37.57 -0.09
CA THR A 151 -18.61 -36.84 -1.34
C THR A 151 -17.80 -35.56 -1.24
N PRO A 152 -16.84 -35.30 -2.16
CA PRO A 152 -16.06 -34.07 -2.15
C PRO A 152 -16.96 -32.84 -2.16
N GLY A 153 -16.58 -31.84 -1.38
CA GLY A 153 -17.22 -30.53 -1.37
C GLY A 153 -17.18 -29.87 -2.73
N GLU A 154 -18.24 -29.15 -3.08
CA GLU A 154 -18.32 -28.38 -4.32
C GLU A 154 -17.80 -26.95 -4.09
N PHE A 155 -17.22 -26.37 -5.13
CA PHE A 155 -16.86 -24.95 -5.14
C PHE A 155 -17.95 -24.14 -5.82
N PHE A 156 -18.36 -23.05 -5.18
CA PHE A 156 -19.37 -22.14 -5.71
C PHE A 156 -18.96 -20.70 -5.46
N TYR A 157 -19.43 -19.79 -6.34
CA TYR A 157 -19.18 -18.36 -6.19
C TYR A 157 -20.31 -17.72 -5.39
N VAL A 158 -19.93 -16.95 -4.36
CA VAL A 158 -20.84 -16.15 -3.56
C VAL A 158 -20.51 -14.69 -3.77
N LYS A 159 -21.52 -13.86 -4.02
CA LYS A 159 -21.36 -12.41 -4.06
C LYS A 159 -21.12 -11.87 -2.65
N GLU A 160 -19.99 -11.20 -2.48
CA GLU A 160 -19.61 -10.54 -1.23
C GLU A 160 -19.56 -9.03 -1.47
N ASP A 161 -20.29 -8.28 -0.66
CA ASP A 161 -20.26 -6.82 -0.65
C ASP A 161 -19.03 -6.33 0.11
N TYR A 162 -18.34 -5.32 -0.42
CA TYR A 162 -17.22 -4.66 0.25
C TYR A 162 -17.23 -3.15 -0.01
N ILE A 163 -16.52 -2.38 0.82
CA ILE A 163 -16.40 -0.93 0.67
C ILE A 163 -15.00 -0.59 0.18
N LEU A 164 -14.93 0.12 -0.94
CA LEU A 164 -13.69 0.70 -1.44
C LEU A 164 -13.62 2.17 -1.05
N TYR A 165 -12.62 2.53 -0.25
CA TYR A 165 -12.39 3.89 0.19
C TYR A 165 -11.37 4.59 -0.69
N LYS A 166 -11.80 5.63 -1.40
CA LYS A 166 -10.92 6.57 -2.10
C LYS A 166 -10.43 7.62 -1.12
N LYS A 167 -9.13 7.62 -0.85
CA LYS A 167 -8.44 8.56 0.05
C LYS A 167 -7.77 9.61 -0.80
N GLU A 168 -7.93 10.87 -0.42
CA GLU A 168 -7.49 12.01 -1.21
C GLU A 168 -6.75 13.00 -0.31
N LEU A 169 -5.69 13.59 -0.87
CA LEU A 169 -4.94 14.70 -0.27
C LEU A 169 -4.80 15.79 -1.31
N PHE A 170 -5.18 16.99 -0.93
CA PHE A 170 -5.06 18.22 -1.68
C PHE A 170 -4.11 19.15 -0.94
N ILE A 171 -3.15 19.73 -1.64
CA ILE A 171 -2.22 20.73 -1.13
C ILE A 171 -2.18 21.88 -2.11
N GLU A 172 -2.38 23.09 -1.62
CA GLU A 172 -2.42 24.31 -2.41
C GLU A 172 -1.44 25.31 -1.80
N VAL A 173 -0.70 26.02 -2.66
CA VAL A 173 0.24 27.04 -2.21
C VAL A 173 -0.14 28.36 -2.86
N TYR A 174 -0.25 29.38 -2.02
CA TYR A 174 -0.60 30.75 -2.41
C TYR A 174 0.53 31.72 -2.10
N ASP A 175 0.58 32.83 -2.84
CA ASP A 175 1.43 33.97 -2.49
C ASP A 175 0.92 34.65 -1.20
N SER A 176 1.71 34.60 -0.13
CA SER A 176 1.31 35.20 1.15
C SER A 176 1.34 36.72 1.11
N LYS A 177 2.31 37.32 0.41
CA LYS A 177 2.47 38.77 0.34
C LYS A 177 1.29 39.38 -0.39
N LEU A 178 0.95 38.83 -1.56
CA LEU A 178 -0.20 39.29 -2.32
C LEU A 178 -1.50 39.15 -1.53
N TYR A 179 -1.68 38.02 -0.82
CA TYR A 179 -2.85 37.81 0.01
C TYR A 179 -2.92 38.83 1.16
N ARG A 180 -1.81 39.15 1.81
CA ARG A 180 -1.78 40.16 2.88
C ARG A 180 -2.19 41.54 2.35
N ASP A 181 -1.61 41.94 1.23
CA ASP A 181 -1.74 43.28 0.65
C ASP A 181 -3.11 43.51 0.00
N THR A 182 -3.64 42.50 -0.70
CA THR A 182 -4.83 42.66 -1.55
C THR A 182 -6.04 41.84 -1.12
N LYS A 183 -5.86 40.91 -0.17
CA LYS A 183 -6.84 39.87 0.20
C LYS A 183 -7.25 38.93 -0.94
N LYS A 184 -6.57 38.99 -2.09
CA LYS A 184 -6.77 38.06 -3.20
C LYS A 184 -5.89 36.84 -3.02
N GLN A 185 -6.44 35.67 -3.31
CA GLN A 185 -5.72 34.41 -3.32
C GLN A 185 -5.23 34.14 -4.74
N GLU A 186 -3.92 34.20 -4.95
CA GLU A 186 -3.29 33.73 -6.19
C GLU A 186 -2.61 32.40 -5.90
N GLN A 187 -3.13 31.35 -6.52
CA GLN A 187 -2.61 30.00 -6.36
C GLN A 187 -1.39 29.82 -7.27
N LEU A 188 -0.24 29.59 -6.66
CA LEU A 188 1.02 29.36 -7.36
C LEU A 188 1.22 27.87 -7.70
N TRP A 189 0.75 26.99 -6.82
CA TRP A 189 0.88 25.55 -6.99
C TRP A 189 -0.30 24.80 -6.38
N GLY A 190 -0.64 23.67 -6.97
CA GLY A 190 -1.63 22.73 -6.47
C GLY A 190 -1.16 21.30 -6.69
N GLY A 191 -1.26 20.47 -5.65
CA GLY A 191 -0.97 19.05 -5.69
C GLY A 191 -2.17 18.25 -5.23
N TYR A 192 -2.48 17.22 -6.00
CA TYR A 192 -3.47 16.20 -5.68
C TYR A 192 -2.77 14.83 -5.63
N SER A 193 -3.14 14.04 -4.65
CA SER A 193 -2.79 12.62 -4.60
C SER A 193 -3.98 11.82 -4.10
N SER A 194 -4.17 10.62 -4.66
CA SER A 194 -5.22 9.72 -4.22
C SER A 194 -4.85 8.26 -4.30
N LYS A 195 -5.51 7.48 -3.45
CA LYS A 195 -5.38 6.02 -3.40
C LYS A 195 -6.72 5.40 -3.03
N SER A 196 -7.09 4.34 -3.74
CA SER A 196 -8.23 3.51 -3.40
C SER A 196 -7.79 2.24 -2.66
N GLY A 197 -8.57 1.80 -1.68
CA GLY A 197 -8.35 0.54 -0.98
C GLY A 197 -9.45 0.23 0.04
N GLU A 198 -9.50 -1.02 0.52
CA GLU A 198 -10.56 -1.49 1.43
C GLU A 198 -10.39 -0.99 2.88
N SER A 199 -9.19 -0.56 3.27
CA SER A 199 -8.96 0.01 4.61
C SER A 199 -9.70 1.34 4.79
N ALA A 200 -10.46 1.48 5.87
CA ALA A 200 -11.13 2.72 6.27
C ALA A 200 -10.21 3.68 7.06
N ASP A 201 -8.90 3.39 7.15
CA ASP A 201 -7.96 4.23 7.89
C ASP A 201 -7.10 5.09 6.95
N LEU A 202 -7.36 6.40 6.96
CA LEU A 202 -6.58 7.39 6.22
C LEU A 202 -5.16 7.56 6.77
N ARG A 203 -4.95 7.37 8.09
CA ARG A 203 -3.65 7.58 8.74
C ARG A 203 -2.61 6.61 8.21
N SER A 204 -3.01 5.38 7.94
CA SER A 204 -2.14 4.37 7.33
C SER A 204 -1.65 4.74 5.93
N GLN A 205 -2.32 5.66 5.24
CA GLN A 205 -2.05 5.99 3.83
C GLN A 205 -1.51 7.42 3.62
N ILE A 206 -1.65 8.31 4.60
CA ILE A 206 -1.32 9.73 4.45
C ILE A 206 0.16 9.95 4.10
N ASP A 207 1.06 9.12 4.61
CA ASP A 207 2.49 9.21 4.36
C ASP A 207 2.79 9.02 2.86
N TYR A 208 2.16 8.04 2.22
CA TYR A 208 2.32 7.78 0.79
C TYR A 208 1.69 8.88 -0.07
N LEU A 209 0.53 9.42 0.36
CA LEU A 209 -0.11 10.55 -0.33
C LEU A 209 0.80 11.79 -0.30
N LEU A 210 1.37 12.11 0.86
CA LEU A 210 2.33 13.21 1.01
C LEU A 210 3.57 13.00 0.14
N ILE A 211 4.20 11.83 0.21
CA ILE A 211 5.40 11.52 -0.59
C ILE A 211 5.10 11.66 -2.09
N SER A 212 3.96 11.15 -2.52
CA SER A 212 3.49 11.25 -3.91
C SER A 212 3.36 12.72 -4.35
N ALA A 213 2.65 13.54 -3.56
CA ALA A 213 2.42 14.94 -3.88
C ALA A 213 3.72 15.76 -3.90
N PHE A 214 4.60 15.54 -2.91
CA PHE A 214 5.86 16.28 -2.76
C PHE A 214 6.94 15.87 -3.76
N LYS A 215 6.84 14.69 -4.38
CA LYS A 215 7.77 14.26 -5.44
C LYS A 215 7.86 15.27 -6.59
N TYR A 216 6.78 16.01 -6.84
CA TYR A 216 6.68 17.03 -7.89
C TYR A 216 6.34 18.41 -7.31
N PHE A 217 6.72 18.68 -6.06
CA PHE A 217 6.47 19.96 -5.41
C PHE A 217 7.06 21.14 -6.21
N GLY A 218 6.26 22.20 -6.40
CA GLY A 218 6.65 23.36 -7.20
C GLY A 218 6.72 23.13 -8.71
N ARG A 219 6.33 21.95 -9.21
CA ARG A 219 6.33 21.61 -10.64
C ARG A 219 4.95 21.13 -11.09
N SER A 220 4.64 21.31 -12.38
CA SER A 220 3.42 20.80 -13.02
C SER A 220 3.68 19.45 -13.67
N THR A 221 2.84 18.45 -13.39
CA THR A 221 2.92 17.14 -14.07
C THR A 221 2.14 17.13 -15.38
N LYS A 222 1.19 18.06 -15.57
CA LYS A 222 0.29 18.19 -16.75
C LYS A 222 -0.65 16.99 -16.99
N ARG A 223 -0.54 15.93 -16.17
CA ARG A 223 -1.32 14.70 -16.23
C ARG A 223 -1.29 13.97 -14.90
N ASN A 224 -2.20 13.02 -14.75
CA ASN A 224 -2.16 12.04 -13.67
C ASN A 224 -0.96 11.10 -13.86
N LEU A 225 -0.22 10.85 -12.80
CA LEU A 225 0.90 9.92 -12.74
C LEU A 225 0.62 8.87 -11.69
N ASP A 226 0.71 7.60 -12.06
CA ASP A 226 0.67 6.50 -11.10
C ASP A 226 2.07 6.23 -10.57
N ILE A 227 2.24 6.46 -9.27
CA ILE A 227 3.49 6.29 -8.56
C ILE A 227 3.37 4.98 -7.78
N CYS A 228 4.15 3.99 -8.20
CA CYS A 228 4.36 2.76 -7.44
C CYS A 228 5.47 3.00 -6.42
N MET A 229 5.13 2.91 -5.14
CA MET A 229 6.06 3.00 -4.01
C MET A 229 6.21 1.63 -3.37
N ASN A 230 7.42 1.31 -2.91
CA ASN A 230 7.64 0.13 -2.10
C ASN A 230 7.30 0.45 -0.63
N ASP A 231 6.65 -0.45 0.10
CA ASP A 231 6.38 -0.28 1.54
C ASP A 231 7.63 -0.07 2.38
N LYS A 232 8.78 -0.55 1.89
CA LYS A 232 10.09 -0.32 2.51
C LYS A 232 10.78 0.95 2.00
N GLU A 233 10.06 1.85 1.33
CA GLU A 233 10.64 3.15 0.99
C GLU A 233 11.02 3.88 2.28
N VAL A 234 12.33 4.01 2.48
CA VAL A 234 12.98 4.66 3.62
C VAL A 234 12.36 6.03 3.94
N LYS A 235 11.81 6.73 2.94
CA LYS A 235 11.16 8.02 3.14
C LYS A 235 9.81 7.93 3.86
N ALA A 236 8.98 6.93 3.59
CA ALA A 236 7.71 6.73 4.29
C ALA A 236 7.95 6.36 5.74
N GLU A 237 8.92 5.48 5.98
CA GLU A 237 9.33 5.09 7.32
C GLU A 237 9.91 6.29 8.10
N LYS A 238 10.83 7.05 7.48
CA LYS A 238 11.37 8.26 8.10
C LYS A 238 10.30 9.29 8.41
N LEU A 239 9.34 9.51 7.51
CA LEU A 239 8.25 10.45 7.74
C LEU A 239 7.36 10.01 8.91
N ARG A 240 7.05 8.70 9.00
CA ARG A 240 6.26 8.13 10.09
C ARG A 240 6.92 8.30 11.45
N PHE A 241 8.24 8.23 11.52
CA PHE A 241 9.00 8.39 12.77
C PHE A 241 9.52 9.81 13.02
N GLY A 242 9.22 10.78 12.14
CA GLY A 242 9.72 12.15 12.27
C GLY A 242 11.24 12.27 12.13
N LEU A 243 11.85 11.41 11.30
CA LEU A 243 13.30 11.29 11.10
C LEU A 243 13.80 11.92 9.78
N LEU A 244 12.98 12.76 9.14
CA LEU A 244 13.34 13.50 7.92
C LEU A 244 14.05 14.81 8.23
#